data_AF-A0A968X5J2-F1
#
_entry.id   AF-A0A968X5J2-F1
#
_cell.length_a   1.000
_cell.length_b   1.000
_cell.length_c   1.000
_cell.angle_alpha   90.00
_cell.angle_beta   90.00
_cell.angle_gamma   90.00
#
_symmetry.space_group_name_H-M   'P 1'
#
loop_
_entity.id
_entity.type
_entity.pdbx_description
1 polymer ?
#
loop_
_entity_poly.entity_id
_entity_poly.type
_entity_poly.pdbx_seq_one_letter_code
_entity_poly.pdbx_strand_id
1 'polypeptide(L)'
;MKDMHEDLFTIGIVLALNALFIFLTALVLWPLGYIGLAWSLAKGFGLLWVATFGSIVLSNFIEQRFRVNLYDRPNTHLALNVLLSSALVCAWSAIAMNTLQNAISASGNVPLWLAVALHIVGLLACYAGFVVVTAFYRGTFYGLVGLGLALLCFVVFTLAPAIAKTLGGWLPL
;
A
#
# COMPACT_ATOMS: atom_id res chain seq x y z
N MET A 1 -2.88 4.97 28.85
CA MET A 1 -4.17 5.52 28.34
C MET A 1 -3.93 6.67 27.35
N LYS A 2 -2.93 7.55 27.58
CA LYS A 2 -2.54 8.60 26.62
C LYS A 2 -2.13 8.06 25.23
N ASP A 3 -1.40 6.94 25.21
CA ASP A 3 -0.89 6.34 23.95
C ASP A 3 -2.02 5.85 23.03
N MET A 4 -3.10 5.31 23.61
CA MET A 4 -4.25 4.81 22.87
C MET A 4 -5.00 5.92 22.11
N HIS A 5 -5.12 7.12 22.70
CA HIS A 5 -5.76 8.25 22.02
C HIS A 5 -4.92 8.75 20.85
N GLU A 6 -3.59 8.75 20.98
CA GLU A 6 -2.67 9.16 19.92
C GLU A 6 -2.67 8.19 18.74
N ASP A 7 -2.74 6.89 19.02
CA ASP A 7 -2.85 5.84 18.00
C ASP A 7 -4.17 5.94 17.23
N LEU A 8 -5.30 6.07 17.94
CA LEU A 8 -6.61 6.25 17.31
C LEU A 8 -6.68 7.52 16.46
N PHE A 9 -6.06 8.60 16.93
CA PHE A 9 -6.00 9.86 16.17
C PHE A 9 -5.16 9.71 14.89
N THR A 10 -4.02 9.03 14.97
CA THR A 10 -3.17 8.75 13.81
C THR A 10 -3.89 7.89 12.78
N ILE A 11 -4.57 6.83 13.22
CA ILE A 11 -5.37 5.96 12.34
C ILE A 11 -6.49 6.78 11.68
N GLY A 12 -7.15 7.67 12.42
CA GLY A 12 -8.18 8.58 11.88
C GLY A 12 -7.64 9.51 10.79
N ILE A 13 -6.47 10.12 11.00
CA ILE A 13 -5.82 10.97 9.99
C ILE A 13 -5.50 10.16 8.73
N VAL A 14 -4.93 8.97 8.89
CA VAL A 14 -4.51 8.12 7.77
C VAL A 14 -5.71 7.61 6.98
N LEU A 15 -6.80 7.28 7.66
CA LEU A 15 -8.07 6.94 7.02
C LEU A 15 -8.63 8.13 6.23
N ALA A 16 -8.62 9.33 6.82
CA ALA A 16 -9.07 10.56 6.14
C ALA A 16 -8.18 10.89 4.92
N LEU A 17 -6.86 10.73 5.05
CA LEU A 17 -5.92 10.94 3.95
C LEU A 17 -6.13 9.94 2.81
N ASN A 18 -6.40 8.68 3.13
CA ASN A 18 -6.71 7.65 2.15
C ASN A 18 -8.06 7.94 1.45
N ALA A 19 -9.10 8.30 2.20
CA ALA A 19 -10.38 8.72 1.64
C ALA A 19 -10.22 9.95 0.71
N LEU A 20 -9.43 10.94 1.12
CA LEU A 20 -9.09 12.10 0.31
C LEU A 20 -8.33 11.69 -0.96
N PHE A 21 -7.36 10.78 -0.85
CA PHE A 21 -6.62 10.26 -2.01
C PHE A 21 -7.55 9.57 -3.01
N ILE A 22 -8.45 8.70 -2.56
CA ILE A 22 -9.43 8.04 -3.41
C ILE A 22 -10.36 9.06 -4.07
N PHE A 23 -10.83 10.05 -3.30
CA PHE A 23 -11.69 11.11 -3.81
C PHE A 23 -10.99 11.95 -4.91
N LEU A 24 -9.76 12.40 -4.67
CA LEU A 24 -8.97 13.15 -5.64
C LEU A 24 -8.66 12.31 -6.88
N THR A 25 -8.30 11.04 -6.69
CA THR A 25 -8.05 10.11 -7.79
C THR A 25 -9.30 9.88 -8.63
N ALA A 26 -10.46 9.70 -8.00
CA ALA A 26 -11.73 9.60 -8.70
C ALA A 26 -12.07 10.89 -9.47
N LEU A 27 -11.85 12.06 -8.87
CA LEU A 27 -12.07 13.36 -9.51
C LEU A 27 -11.20 13.54 -10.76
N VAL A 28 -9.93 13.13 -10.70
CA VAL A 28 -8.98 13.22 -11.82
C VAL A 28 -9.30 12.19 -12.91
N LEU A 29 -9.65 10.96 -12.53
CA LEU A 29 -9.93 9.87 -13.47
C LEU A 29 -11.32 9.95 -14.10
N TRP A 30 -12.27 10.67 -13.48
CA TRP A 30 -13.63 10.84 -13.99
C TRP A 30 -13.69 11.48 -15.37
N PRO A 31 -13.09 12.67 -15.64
CA PRO A 31 -13.11 13.27 -16.98
C PRO A 31 -12.34 12.43 -18.01
N LEU A 32 -11.48 11.51 -17.56
CA LEU A 32 -10.69 10.62 -18.43
C LEU A 32 -11.45 9.34 -18.79
N GLY A 33 -12.62 9.08 -18.19
CA GLY A 33 -13.40 7.85 -18.41
C GLY A 33 -12.91 6.63 -17.63
N TYR A 34 -11.96 6.78 -16.71
CA TYR A 34 -11.36 5.68 -15.93
C TYR A 34 -11.93 5.58 -14.52
N ILE A 35 -13.22 5.87 -14.32
CA ILE A 35 -13.83 5.79 -12.98
C ILE A 35 -13.80 4.36 -12.40
N GLY A 36 -13.81 3.35 -13.26
CA GLY A 36 -13.64 1.95 -12.87
C GLY A 36 -12.31 1.71 -12.17
N LEU A 37 -11.22 2.34 -12.63
CA LEU A 37 -9.90 2.23 -12.00
C LEU A 37 -9.90 2.81 -10.58
N ALA A 38 -10.56 3.94 -10.35
CA ALA A 38 -10.69 4.52 -9.02
C ALA A 38 -11.41 3.57 -8.05
N TRP A 39 -12.45 2.89 -8.55
CA TRP A 39 -13.19 1.89 -7.77
C TRP A 39 -12.35 0.64 -7.46
N SER A 40 -11.61 0.14 -8.45
CA SER A 40 -10.67 -0.98 -8.26
C SER A 40 -9.58 -0.63 -7.23
N LEU A 41 -9.02 0.58 -7.29
CA LEU A 41 -8.06 1.06 -6.29
C LEU A 41 -8.69 1.16 -4.89
N ALA A 42 -9.91 1.68 -4.78
CA ALA A 42 -10.62 1.77 -3.50
C ALA A 42 -10.85 0.39 -2.86
N LYS A 43 -11.26 -0.61 -3.64
CA LYS A 43 -11.35 -2.01 -3.19
C LYS A 43 -10.00 -2.54 -2.75
N GLY A 44 -8.96 -2.27 -3.53
CA GLY A 44 -7.59 -2.61 -3.18
C GLY A 44 -7.18 -2.04 -1.82
N PHE A 45 -7.49 -0.77 -1.55
CA PHE A 45 -7.20 -0.17 -0.25
C PHE A 45 -7.97 -0.83 0.89
N GLY A 46 -9.24 -1.20 0.66
CA GLY A 46 -10.00 -2.00 1.63
C GLY A 46 -9.27 -3.29 2.00
N LEU A 47 -8.73 -3.99 1.00
CA LEU A 47 -7.92 -5.20 1.22
C LEU A 47 -6.62 -4.88 1.97
N LEU A 48 -5.93 -3.79 1.63
CA LEU A 48 -4.72 -3.37 2.33
C LEU A 48 -4.98 -3.14 3.82
N TRP A 49 -6.08 -2.49 4.18
CA TRP A 49 -6.48 -2.29 5.57
C TRP A 49 -6.70 -3.63 6.28
N VAL A 50 -7.45 -4.54 5.67
CA VAL A 50 -7.69 -5.89 6.24
C VAL A 50 -6.36 -6.63 6.41
N ALA A 51 -5.47 -6.58 5.43
CA ALA A 51 -4.15 -7.22 5.51
C ALA A 51 -3.26 -6.59 6.59
N THR A 52 -3.35 -5.28 6.80
CA THR A 52 -2.60 -4.56 7.83
C THR A 52 -3.11 -4.88 9.23
N PHE A 53 -4.43 -4.93 9.43
CA PHE A 53 -4.98 -5.41 10.72
C PHE A 53 -4.62 -6.88 10.96
N GLY A 54 -4.69 -7.71 9.91
CA GLY A 54 -4.27 -9.10 9.96
C GLY A 54 -2.79 -9.26 10.34
N SER A 55 -1.90 -8.43 9.79
CA SER A 55 -0.47 -8.48 10.11
C SER A 55 -0.17 -8.06 11.54
N ILE A 56 -0.92 -7.11 12.11
CA ILE A 56 -0.80 -6.71 13.52
C ILE A 56 -1.22 -7.86 14.42
N VAL A 57 -2.38 -8.48 14.16
CA VAL A 57 -2.85 -9.65 14.93
C VAL A 57 -1.84 -10.79 14.83
N LEU A 58 -1.29 -11.03 13.64
CA LEU A 58 -0.27 -12.04 13.41
C LEU A 58 1.04 -11.73 14.15
N SER A 59 1.50 -10.48 14.14
CA SER A 59 2.70 -10.06 14.88
C SER A 59 2.51 -10.31 16.37
N ASN A 60 1.39 -9.86 16.94
CA ASN A 60 1.05 -10.08 18.34
C ASN A 60 1.00 -11.57 18.69
N PHE A 61 0.42 -12.39 17.82
CA PHE A 61 0.36 -13.84 18.03
C PHE A 61 1.76 -14.48 18.02
N ILE A 62 2.62 -14.11 17.07
CA ILE A 62 4.01 -14.59 16.98
C ILE A 62 4.80 -14.15 18.22
N GLU A 63 4.70 -12.88 18.61
CA GLU A 63 5.38 -12.32 19.77
C GLU A 63 4.98 -13.05 21.06
N GLN A 64 3.68 -13.29 21.26
CA GLN A 64 3.18 -14.06 22.39
C GLN A 64 3.65 -15.51 22.37
N ARG A 65 3.61 -16.17 21.20
CA ARG A 65 3.94 -17.59 21.08
C ARG A 65 5.43 -17.87 21.28
N PHE A 66 6.28 -17.00 20.75
CA PHE A 66 7.74 -17.14 20.79
C PHE A 66 8.40 -16.32 21.92
N ARG A 67 7.60 -15.61 22.72
CA ARG A 67 8.07 -14.70 23.79
C ARG A 67 9.12 -13.71 23.26
N VAL A 68 8.91 -13.22 22.04
CA VAL A 68 9.77 -12.19 21.44
C VAL A 68 9.32 -10.87 22.04
N ASN A 69 9.91 -10.54 23.19
CA ASN A 69 9.61 -9.28 23.86
C ASN A 69 10.56 -8.20 23.35
N LEU A 70 10.06 -6.98 23.19
CA LEU A 70 10.87 -5.84 22.73
C LEU A 70 12.10 -5.61 23.62
N TYR A 71 11.93 -5.87 24.92
CA TYR A 71 12.97 -5.68 25.94
C TYR A 71 14.06 -6.75 25.91
N ASP A 72 13.70 -7.99 25.57
CA ASP A 72 14.64 -9.11 25.59
C ASP A 72 15.35 -9.26 24.23
N ARG A 73 14.65 -8.97 23.13
CA ARG A 73 15.14 -9.20 21.76
C ARG A 73 14.71 -8.09 20.79
N PRO A 74 15.21 -6.85 20.96
CA PRO A 74 14.82 -5.71 20.15
C PRO A 74 15.08 -5.91 18.65
N ASN A 75 16.20 -6.56 18.31
CA ASN A 75 16.56 -6.82 16.91
C ASN A 75 15.58 -7.77 16.22
N THR A 76 15.08 -8.79 16.91
CA THR A 76 14.13 -9.75 16.34
C THR A 76 12.77 -9.12 16.12
N HIS A 77 12.30 -8.31 17.07
CA HIS A 77 11.05 -7.55 16.94
C HIS A 77 11.14 -6.54 15.77
N LEU A 78 12.26 -5.83 15.65
CA LEU A 78 12.50 -4.90 14.55
C LEU A 78 12.52 -5.62 13.19
N ALA A 79 13.22 -6.75 13.08
CA ALA A 79 13.27 -7.54 11.86
C ALA A 79 11.89 -8.05 11.44
N LEU A 80 11.06 -8.52 12.39
CA LEU A 80 9.70 -8.98 12.10
C LEU A 80 8.82 -7.85 11.54
N ASN A 81 8.85 -6.68 12.19
CA ASN A 81 8.06 -5.52 11.75
C ASN A 81 8.54 -4.96 10.41
N VAL A 82 9.85 -4.92 10.16
CA VAL A 82 10.40 -4.56 8.85
C VAL A 82 9.92 -5.55 7.79
N LEU A 83 9.98 -6.85 8.08
CA LEU A 83 9.56 -7.89 7.13
C LEU A 83 8.07 -7.79 6.79
N LEU A 84 7.20 -7.66 7.80
CA LEU A 84 5.75 -7.54 7.61
C LEU A 84 5.37 -6.26 6.86
N SER A 85 5.91 -5.11 7.28
CA SER A 85 5.65 -3.83 6.61
C SER A 85 6.16 -3.83 5.16
N SER A 86 7.35 -4.38 4.92
CA SER A 86 7.94 -4.48 3.57
C SER A 86 7.11 -5.38 2.67
N ALA A 87 6.65 -6.52 3.19
CA ALA A 87 5.81 -7.45 2.45
C ALA A 87 4.46 -6.80 2.07
N LEU A 88 3.83 -6.06 2.99
CA LEU A 88 2.58 -5.34 2.73
C LEU A 88 2.74 -4.24 1.69
N VAL A 89 3.80 -3.43 1.79
CA VAL A 89 4.10 -2.37 0.81
C VAL A 89 4.34 -2.97 -0.58
N CYS A 90 5.13 -4.05 -0.65
CA CYS A 90 5.41 -4.73 -1.91
C CYS A 90 4.14 -5.34 -2.53
N ALA A 91 3.33 -6.03 -1.72
CA ALA A 91 2.06 -6.61 -2.17
C ALA A 91 1.10 -5.52 -2.66
N TRP A 92 1.00 -4.41 -1.93
CA TRP A 92 0.17 -3.28 -2.34
C TRP A 92 0.64 -2.66 -3.66
N SER A 93 1.93 -2.39 -3.80
CA SER A 93 2.50 -1.85 -5.04
C SER A 93 2.25 -2.77 -6.23
N ALA A 94 2.32 -4.10 -6.04
CA ALA A 94 1.99 -5.07 -7.08
C ALA A 94 0.52 -4.97 -7.49
N ILE A 95 -0.40 -4.90 -6.52
CA ILE A 95 -1.84 -4.76 -6.77
C ILE A 95 -2.14 -3.44 -7.50
N ALA A 96 -1.63 -2.32 -6.99
CA ALA A 96 -1.86 -1.00 -7.58
C ALA A 96 -1.36 -0.95 -9.03
N MET A 97 -0.14 -1.45 -9.30
CA MET A 97 0.40 -1.48 -10.65
C MET A 97 -0.35 -2.45 -11.56
N ASN A 98 -0.77 -3.62 -11.07
CA ASN A 98 -1.59 -4.54 -11.85
C ASN A 98 -2.94 -3.91 -12.25
N THR A 99 -3.62 -3.23 -11.32
CA THR A 99 -4.88 -2.52 -11.64
C THR A 99 -4.69 -1.43 -12.69
N LEU A 100 -3.59 -0.68 -12.60
CA LEU A 100 -3.24 0.35 -13.58
C LEU A 100 -2.95 -0.25 -14.96
N GLN A 101 -2.15 -1.32 -15.02
CA GLN A 101 -1.77 -1.97 -16.27
C GLN A 101 -2.97 -2.63 -16.96
N ASN A 102 -3.91 -3.19 -16.19
CA ASN A 102 -5.17 -3.70 -16.74
C ASN A 102 -6.00 -2.58 -17.37
N ALA A 103 -6.08 -1.42 -16.72
CA ALA A 103 -6.80 -0.26 -17.27
C ALA A 103 -6.14 0.29 -18.55
N ILE A 104 -4.81 0.36 -18.59
CA ILE A 104 -4.05 0.79 -19.78
C ILE A 104 -4.21 -0.20 -20.94
N SER A 105 -4.15 -1.49 -20.64
CA SER A 105 -4.26 -2.54 -21.66
C SER A 105 -5.67 -2.63 -22.23
N ALA A 106 -6.70 -2.40 -21.41
CA ALA A 106 -8.10 -2.46 -21.83
C ALA A 106 -8.49 -1.35 -22.82
N SER A 107 -7.83 -0.20 -22.77
CA SER A 107 -8.11 0.93 -23.66
C SER A 107 -7.36 0.86 -25.00
N GLY A 108 -6.44 -0.08 -25.17
CA GLY A 108 -5.80 -0.45 -26.44
C GLY A 108 -4.79 0.56 -27.00
N ASN A 109 -5.11 1.86 -27.01
CA ASN A 109 -4.24 2.90 -27.53
C ASN A 109 -4.30 4.17 -26.66
N VAL A 110 -3.64 4.10 -25.49
CA VAL A 110 -3.57 5.22 -24.55
C VAL A 110 -2.54 6.24 -25.06
N PRO A 111 -2.92 7.52 -25.26
CA PRO A 111 -1.95 8.55 -25.63
C PRO A 111 -0.90 8.73 -24.53
N LEU A 112 0.33 9.09 -24.92
CA LEU A 112 1.49 9.15 -24.01
C LEU A 112 1.23 10.00 -22.75
N TRP A 113 0.59 11.16 -22.90
CA TRP A 113 0.29 12.05 -21.77
C TRP A 113 -0.63 11.40 -20.74
N LEU A 114 -1.60 10.59 -21.19
CA LEU A 114 -2.52 9.88 -20.32
C LEU A 114 -1.83 8.70 -19.65
N ALA A 115 -0.94 8.01 -20.37
CA ALA A 115 -0.10 6.98 -19.76
C ALA A 115 0.77 7.56 -18.63
N VAL A 116 1.39 8.73 -18.83
CA VAL A 116 2.15 9.42 -17.79
C VAL A 116 1.27 9.78 -16.59
N ALA A 117 0.08 10.35 -16.82
CA ALA A 117 -0.86 10.68 -15.75
C ALA A 117 -1.26 9.44 -14.93
N LEU A 118 -1.52 8.33 -15.59
CA LEU A 118 -1.84 7.05 -14.96
C LEU A 118 -0.67 6.53 -14.10
N HIS A 119 0.58 6.63 -14.59
CA HIS A 119 1.74 6.23 -13.79
C HIS A 119 1.95 7.14 -12.57
N ILE A 120 1.66 8.44 -12.66
CA ILE A 120 1.66 9.35 -11.52
C ILE A 120 0.60 8.90 -10.49
N VAL A 121 -0.59 8.53 -10.93
CA VAL A 121 -1.63 7.97 -10.04
C VAL A 121 -1.15 6.67 -9.38
N GLY A 122 -0.50 5.77 -10.13
CA GLY A 122 0.08 4.54 -9.59
C GLY A 122 1.16 4.79 -8.54
N LEU A 123 2.04 5.77 -8.79
CA LEU A 123 3.07 6.19 -7.84
C LEU A 123 2.45 6.74 -6.55
N LEU A 124 1.46 7.63 -6.68
CA LEU A 124 0.74 8.19 -5.54
C LEU A 124 -0.03 7.12 -4.77
N ALA A 125 -0.61 6.12 -5.46
CA ALA A 125 -1.26 4.99 -4.82
C ALA A 125 -0.26 4.15 -4.01
N CYS A 126 0.94 3.87 -4.55
CA CYS A 126 2.01 3.20 -3.82
C CYS A 126 2.43 4.00 -2.58
N TYR A 127 2.59 5.31 -2.72
CA TYR A 127 2.92 6.21 -1.61
C TYR A 127 1.82 6.22 -0.54
N ALA A 128 0.55 6.32 -0.93
CA ALA A 128 -0.57 6.27 0.01
C ALA A 128 -0.61 4.94 0.78
N GLY A 129 -0.37 3.81 0.10
CA GLY A 129 -0.27 2.51 0.77
C GLY A 129 0.91 2.43 1.75
N PHE A 130 2.06 3.02 1.39
CA PHE A 130 3.19 3.18 2.31
C PHE A 130 2.80 3.98 3.56
N VAL A 131 2.08 5.11 3.40
CA VAL A 131 1.60 5.91 4.54
C VAL A 131 0.64 5.11 5.42
N VAL A 132 -0.24 4.29 4.83
CA VAL A 132 -1.12 3.40 5.60
C VAL A 132 -0.32 2.41 6.41
N VAL A 133 0.64 1.71 5.80
CA VAL A 133 1.43 0.68 6.50
C VAL A 133 2.29 1.32 7.61
N THR A 134 2.95 2.44 7.34
CA THR A 134 3.83 3.10 8.32
C THR A 134 3.09 3.78 9.48
N ALA A 135 1.79 4.03 9.35
CA ALA A 135 0.96 4.48 10.46
C ALA A 135 0.94 3.47 11.62
N PHE A 136 1.04 2.18 11.29
CA PHE A 136 1.04 1.07 12.24
C PHE A 136 2.44 0.64 12.65
N TYR A 137 3.41 0.72 11.72
CA TYR A 137 4.81 0.40 11.97
C TYR A 137 5.62 1.69 12.17
N ARG A 138 5.56 2.25 13.38
CA ARG A 138 6.16 3.56 13.72
C ARG A 138 7.68 3.50 13.85
N GLY A 139 8.34 4.56 13.37
CA GLY A 139 9.77 4.84 13.57
C GLY A 139 10.47 5.31 12.30
N THR A 140 11.42 6.23 12.44
CA THR A 140 12.12 6.88 11.30
C THR A 140 12.79 5.85 10.38
N PHE A 141 13.35 4.78 10.94
CA PHE A 141 13.97 3.71 10.18
C PHE A 141 12.96 2.99 9.27
N TYR A 142 11.78 2.64 9.79
CA TYR A 142 10.71 2.02 9.01
C TYR A 142 10.18 2.96 7.92
N GLY A 143 10.07 4.26 8.23
CA GLY A 143 9.68 5.27 7.26
C GLY A 143 10.66 5.35 6.07
N LEU A 144 11.96 5.39 6.34
CA LEU A 144 12.99 5.47 5.29
C LEU A 144 13.05 4.19 4.44
N VAL A 145 13.09 3.02 5.09
CA VAL A 145 13.15 1.72 4.39
C VAL A 145 11.87 1.49 3.60
N GLY A 146 10.71 1.74 4.20
CA GLY A 146 9.41 1.58 3.56
C GLY A 146 9.23 2.52 2.36
N LEU A 147 9.68 3.77 2.44
CA LEU A 147 9.59 4.71 1.33
C LEU A 147 10.50 4.27 0.17
N GLY A 148 11.76 3.93 0.47
CA GLY A 148 12.68 3.41 -0.54
C GLY A 148 12.15 2.15 -1.22
N LEU A 149 11.55 1.25 -0.44
CA LEU A 149 10.93 0.04 -0.96
C LEU A 149 9.69 0.33 -1.81
N ALA A 150 8.80 1.24 -1.39
CA ALA A 150 7.61 1.61 -2.17
C ALA A 150 7.99 2.16 -3.55
N LEU A 151 9.02 3.01 -3.60
CA LEU A 151 9.55 3.55 -4.86
C LEU A 151 10.20 2.46 -5.72
N LEU A 152 11.00 1.59 -5.11
CA LEU A 152 11.63 0.47 -5.81
C LEU A 152 10.58 -0.49 -6.39
N CYS A 153 9.59 -0.88 -5.59
CA CYS A 153 8.48 -1.73 -6.01
C CYS A 153 7.69 -1.08 -7.15
N PHE A 154 7.39 0.23 -7.07
CA PHE A 154 6.76 0.95 -8.17
C PHE A 154 7.57 0.85 -9.46
N VAL A 155 8.88 1.12 -9.43
CA VAL A 155 9.75 1.04 -10.61
C VAL A 155 9.79 -0.39 -11.16
N VAL A 156 10.01 -1.38 -10.30
CA VAL A 156 10.09 -2.80 -10.69
C VAL A 156 8.78 -3.27 -11.32
N PHE A 157 7.63 -2.98 -10.71
CA PHE A 157 6.33 -3.42 -11.23
C PHE A 157 5.85 -2.63 -12.44
N THR A 158 6.34 -1.40 -12.61
CA THR A 158 6.15 -0.63 -13.86
C THR A 158 6.92 -1.27 -15.02
N LEU A 159 8.19 -1.62 -14.79
CA LEU A 159 9.07 -2.20 -15.82
C LEU A 159 8.78 -3.69 -16.10
N ALA A 160 8.29 -4.43 -15.10
CA ALA A 160 8.01 -5.85 -15.18
C ALA A 160 6.55 -6.16 -14.79
N PRO A 161 5.57 -5.79 -15.64
CA PRO A 161 4.15 -5.95 -15.33
C PRO A 161 3.74 -7.42 -15.15
N ALA A 162 4.48 -8.37 -15.71
CA ALA A 162 4.28 -9.80 -15.48
C ALA A 162 4.43 -10.18 -13.99
N ILE A 163 5.38 -9.57 -13.28
CA ILE A 163 5.60 -9.81 -11.84
C ILE A 163 4.45 -9.20 -11.03
N ALA A 164 4.01 -8.00 -11.40
CA ALA A 164 2.85 -7.36 -10.77
C ALA A 164 1.59 -8.24 -10.92
N LYS A 165 1.39 -8.84 -12.10
CA LYS A 165 0.28 -9.74 -12.38
C LYS A 165 0.37 -11.06 -11.61
N THR A 166 1.54 -11.65 -11.44
CA THR A 166 1.67 -12.88 -10.63
C THR A 166 1.39 -12.63 -9.15
N LEU A 167 1.83 -11.48 -8.63
CA LEU A 167 1.68 -11.12 -7.21
C LEU A 167 0.32 -10.50 -6.87
N GLY A 168 -0.31 -9.78 -7.79
CA GLY A 168 -1.56 -9.03 -7.56
C GLY A 168 -2.75 -9.45 -8.44
N GLY A 169 -2.55 -10.30 -9.45
CA GLY A 169 -3.58 -10.67 -10.42
C GLY A 169 -4.57 -11.73 -9.96
N TRP A 170 -4.39 -12.29 -8.77
CA TRP A 170 -5.36 -13.21 -8.15
C TRP A 170 -6.60 -12.49 -7.59
N LEU A 171 -6.54 -11.16 -7.48
CA LEU A 171 -7.67 -10.35 -7.05
C LEU A 171 -8.50 -9.88 -8.25
N PRO A 172 -9.82 -10.12 -8.27
CA PRO A 172 -10.71 -9.58 -9.29
C PRO A 172 -10.97 -8.10 -8.98
N LEU A 173 -9.99 -7.24 -9.26
CA LEU A 173 -10.03 -5.80 -9.09
C LEU A 173 -10.24 -5.10 -10.42
#